data_AF-A0A956TTE0-F1
#
_entry.id   AF-A0A956TTE0-F1
#
_cell.length_a   1.000
_cell.length_b   1.000
_cell.length_c   1.000
_cell.angle_alpha   90.00
_cell.angle_beta   90.00
_cell.angle_gamma   90.00
#
_symmetry.space_group_name_H-M   'P 1'
#
loop_
_entity.id
_entity.type
_entity.pdbx_description
1 polymer ?
#
loop_
_entity_poly.entity_id
_entity_poly.type
_entity_poly.pdbx_seq_one_letter_code
_entity_poly.pdbx_strand_id
1 'polypeptide(L)'
;MSRRQKSLKKQDFGSRAVALLSDMGYWLTADIEVGNQGKRSIDSRSLDLFGIRFDQMFTPHRIAADCSSLESNSDSDQLLRLRGLSDYLSADTAFFIRPKLHPHCRALASKLDIRVLDIDAISQLEAKRVKSKLVDFAKYSHMLSDYHRNDLVDDDVRVAIRQIDRYLSYGFWSVEFHRNLFILIDMYATRRHLLKPENAASIEVAFSGAERYAFCLLEMARSVVSSNLEDLRKQSRVFLHGGSLALRDKERLFSLLRELTGTNEQPDPSWLNDQLELLVRLLFHPIGACDVLRHLAAMRSLSIQKGTNTKSLDNASAKSAPGSNFPRKARKPSLLILPNCVERDVQLILPAGQQSTKSNGASVMQPDVNTQSEEEEEEEEELSDNTEAIILAKHIAFSFCDITGINPELFSTIRSY
;
A
#
# COMPACT_ATOMS: atom_id res chain seq x y z
N MET A 1 32.22 -6.16 19.66
CA MET A 1 30.80 -6.51 19.40
C MET A 1 30.72 -7.48 18.23
N SER A 2 29.98 -8.59 18.38
CA SER A 2 29.74 -9.57 17.31
C SER A 2 28.97 -8.94 16.13
N ARG A 3 29.21 -9.39 14.89
CA ARG A 3 28.46 -8.96 13.68
C ARG A 3 26.93 -9.07 13.89
N ARG A 4 26.49 -10.07 14.66
CA ARG A 4 25.07 -10.30 15.00
C ARG A 4 24.50 -9.20 15.90
N GLN A 5 25.28 -8.68 16.86
CA GLN A 5 24.83 -7.58 17.73
C GLN A 5 24.77 -6.23 17.00
N LYS A 6 25.64 -6.00 16.00
CA LYS A 6 25.55 -4.79 15.15
C LYS A 6 24.31 -4.82 14.24
N SER A 7 23.94 -6.00 13.73
CA SER A 7 22.70 -6.19 12.95
C SER A 7 21.44 -5.98 13.78
N LEU A 8 21.40 -6.48 15.03
CA LEU A 8 20.26 -6.28 15.93
C LEU A 8 20.05 -4.79 16.27
N LYS A 9 21.12 -4.05 16.61
CA LYS A 9 21.00 -2.60 16.87
C LYS A 9 20.62 -1.77 15.62
N LYS A 10 20.97 -2.24 14.41
CA LYS A 10 20.53 -1.61 13.15
C LYS A 10 19.01 -1.73 12.97
N GLN A 11 18.45 -2.89 13.34
CA GLN A 11 17.03 -3.19 13.20
C GLN A 11 16.15 -2.32 14.13
N ASP A 12 16.68 -1.91 15.29
CA ASP A 12 15.95 -1.07 16.25
C ASP A 12 15.78 0.38 15.78
N PHE A 13 16.70 0.94 15.00
CA PHE A 13 16.66 2.37 14.66
C PHE A 13 15.73 2.67 13.47
N GLY A 14 15.87 1.92 12.37
CA GLY A 14 14.98 2.07 11.22
C GLY A 14 13.53 1.77 11.57
N SER A 15 13.29 0.79 12.45
CA SER A 15 11.94 0.46 12.91
C SER A 15 11.29 1.55 13.75
N ARG A 16 12.05 2.26 14.60
CA ARG A 16 11.55 3.45 15.31
C ARG A 16 11.15 4.56 14.36
N ALA A 17 11.93 4.79 13.30
CA ALA A 17 11.59 5.75 12.26
C ALA A 17 10.32 5.35 11.50
N VAL A 18 10.19 4.08 11.11
CA VAL A 18 8.98 3.53 10.48
C VAL A 18 7.76 3.72 11.38
N ALA A 19 7.89 3.38 12.66
CA ALA A 19 6.83 3.58 13.64
C ALA A 19 6.41 5.05 13.68
N LEU A 20 7.36 5.95 13.97
CA LEU A 20 7.11 7.39 14.05
C LEU A 20 6.41 7.96 12.81
N LEU A 21 6.90 7.63 11.61
CA LEU A 21 6.29 8.11 10.37
C LEU A 21 4.89 7.49 10.14
N SER A 22 4.67 6.25 10.57
CA SER A 22 3.34 5.63 10.51
C SER A 22 2.32 6.31 11.43
N ASP A 23 2.73 6.77 12.61
CA ASP A 23 1.85 7.58 13.48
C ASP A 23 1.52 8.94 12.92
N MET A 24 2.42 9.50 12.11
CA MET A 24 2.14 10.74 11.37
C MET A 24 1.12 10.52 10.24
N GLY A 25 0.58 9.30 10.09
CA GLY A 25 -0.43 8.96 9.11
C GLY A 25 0.14 8.51 7.77
N TYR A 26 1.44 8.23 7.66
CA TYR A 26 2.01 7.73 6.41
C TYR A 26 1.83 6.22 6.29
N TRP A 27 1.31 5.78 5.14
CA TRP A 27 1.56 4.44 4.66
C TRP A 27 2.98 4.36 4.13
N LEU A 28 3.73 3.32 4.51
CA LEU A 28 5.16 3.20 4.25
C LEU A 28 5.46 1.96 3.40
N THR A 29 6.33 2.12 2.43
CA THR A 29 6.92 1.04 1.64
C THR A 29 8.44 1.15 1.70
N ALA A 30 9.09 0.00 1.77
CA ALA A 30 10.55 -0.09 1.78
C ALA A 30 11.11 -0.49 0.41
N ASP A 31 12.43 -0.38 0.28
CA ASP A 31 13.21 -0.93 -0.84
C ASP A 31 12.72 -0.49 -2.23
N ILE A 32 12.39 0.80 -2.36
CA ILE A 32 12.09 1.36 -3.68
C ILE A 32 13.39 1.44 -4.46
N GLU A 33 13.46 0.69 -5.55
CA GLU A 33 14.57 0.78 -6.48
C GLU A 33 14.28 1.83 -7.54
N VAL A 34 15.25 2.72 -7.77
CA VAL A 34 15.20 3.71 -8.84
C VAL A 34 16.42 3.55 -9.73
N GLY A 35 16.22 3.57 -11.05
CA GLY A 35 17.28 3.55 -12.06
C GLY A 35 17.20 2.37 -13.04
N ASN A 36 17.87 2.51 -14.19
CA ASN A 36 17.63 1.64 -15.33
C ASN A 36 18.13 0.19 -15.08
N GLN A 37 17.21 -0.79 -15.03
CA GLN A 37 17.54 -2.21 -14.82
C GLN A 37 18.12 -2.93 -16.07
N GLY A 38 18.81 -2.20 -16.95
CA GLY A 38 19.52 -2.78 -18.08
C GLY A 38 20.78 -3.56 -17.66
N LYS A 39 21.27 -4.45 -18.53
CA LYS A 39 22.52 -5.24 -18.33
C LYS A 39 23.78 -4.39 -18.09
N ARG A 40 23.71 -3.07 -18.31
CA ARG A 40 24.74 -2.09 -17.97
C ARG A 40 24.22 -1.20 -16.84
N SER A 41 23.84 -1.81 -15.72
CA SER A 41 23.27 -1.08 -14.59
C SER A 41 24.32 -0.13 -14.04
N ILE A 42 24.19 1.14 -14.38
CA ILE A 42 24.80 2.22 -13.61
C ILE A 42 24.04 2.20 -12.28
N ASP A 43 24.66 1.63 -11.24
CA ASP A 43 24.23 1.56 -9.85
C ASP A 43 22.72 1.63 -9.62
N SER A 44 22.03 0.48 -9.55
CA SER A 44 20.66 0.44 -9.03
C SER A 44 20.68 0.97 -7.59
N ARG A 45 20.02 2.10 -7.34
CA ARG A 45 20.01 2.75 -6.03
C ARG A 45 18.66 2.52 -5.38
N SER A 46 18.68 1.92 -4.19
CA SER A 46 17.50 1.78 -3.35
C SER A 46 17.33 3.00 -2.44
N LEU A 47 16.07 3.42 -2.28
CA LEU A 47 15.59 4.26 -1.21
C LEU A 47 15.08 3.35 -0.09
N ASP A 48 15.53 3.57 1.13
CA ASP A 48 15.22 2.68 2.26
C ASP A 48 13.73 2.73 2.61
N LEU A 49 13.14 3.92 2.62
CA LEU A 49 11.74 4.14 2.97
C LEU A 49 11.11 5.22 2.09
N PHE A 50 9.89 4.96 1.64
CA PHE A 50 9.03 5.93 1.00
C PHE A 50 7.66 5.88 1.64
N GLY A 51 7.11 7.06 1.93
CA GLY A 51 5.84 7.20 2.59
C GLY A 51 4.86 8.03 1.80
N ILE A 52 3.59 7.68 1.87
CA ILE A 52 2.51 8.44 1.26
C ILE A 52 1.36 8.53 2.26
N ARG A 53 0.81 9.74 2.40
CA ARG A 53 -0.43 10.00 3.13
C ARG A 53 -1.35 10.79 2.23
N PHE A 54 -2.61 10.40 2.11
CA PHE A 54 -3.61 11.20 1.39
C PHE A 54 -4.34 12.13 2.37
N ASP A 55 -4.67 13.34 1.92
CA ASP A 55 -5.66 14.18 2.59
C ASP A 55 -7.08 13.88 2.10
N GLN A 56 -8.10 14.48 2.72
CA GLN A 56 -9.51 14.28 2.39
C GLN A 56 -9.87 14.69 0.94
N MET A 57 -9.01 15.46 0.27
CA MET A 57 -9.13 15.84 -1.14
C MET A 57 -8.33 14.92 -2.06
N PHE A 58 -7.84 13.80 -1.53
CA PHE A 58 -6.97 12.84 -2.19
C PHE A 58 -5.65 13.45 -2.69
N THR A 59 -5.17 14.52 -2.05
CA THR A 59 -3.83 15.05 -2.31
C THR A 59 -2.81 14.19 -1.57
N PRO A 60 -1.89 13.50 -2.28
CA PRO A 60 -0.82 12.73 -1.69
C PRO A 60 0.25 13.68 -1.15
N HIS A 61 0.57 13.50 0.12
CA HIS A 61 1.77 13.98 0.77
C HIS A 61 2.80 12.86 0.77
N ARG A 62 3.90 13.05 0.05
CA ARG A 62 4.94 12.05 -0.18
C ARG A 62 6.19 12.38 0.61
N ILE A 63 6.78 11.36 1.20
CA ILE A 63 8.04 11.47 1.93
C ILE A 63 9.05 10.45 1.42
N ALA A 64 10.31 10.86 1.34
CA ALA A 64 11.43 9.97 1.03
C ALA A 64 12.37 9.93 2.24
N ALA A 65 12.75 8.75 2.70
CA ALA A 65 13.61 8.61 3.87
C ALA A 65 14.77 7.65 3.61
N ASP A 66 15.97 8.08 3.99
CA ASP A 66 17.19 7.28 3.98
C ASP A 66 17.58 6.96 5.44
N CYS A 67 17.64 5.67 5.77
CA CYS A 67 17.80 5.11 7.10
C CYS A 67 19.03 4.20 7.18
N SER A 68 20.23 4.76 7.07
CA SER A 68 21.48 4.06 7.41
C SER A 68 21.75 4.08 8.90
N SER A 69 22.03 2.91 9.46
CA SER A 69 22.57 2.79 10.81
C SER A 69 24.10 2.93 10.87
N LEU A 70 24.77 2.87 9.73
CA LEU A 70 26.22 2.87 9.65
C LEU A 70 26.71 4.30 9.47
N GLU A 71 27.63 4.73 10.32
CA GLU A 71 28.44 5.92 10.09
C GLU A 71 29.20 5.69 8.78
N SER A 72 28.81 6.42 7.73
CA SER A 72 29.49 6.41 6.45
C SER A 72 30.29 7.69 6.27
N ASN A 73 31.48 7.58 5.72
CA ASN A 73 32.31 8.76 5.41
C ASN A 73 31.71 9.65 4.31
N SER A 74 30.55 9.29 3.75
CA SER A 74 29.91 9.94 2.60
C SER A 74 28.50 10.45 2.89
N ASP A 75 28.22 10.93 4.11
CA ASP A 75 26.91 11.52 4.45
C ASP A 75 26.53 12.68 3.50
N SER A 76 27.51 13.47 3.03
CA SER A 76 27.28 14.52 2.02
C SER A 76 26.76 13.96 0.70
N ASP A 77 27.36 12.87 0.22
CA ASP A 77 26.97 12.24 -1.04
C ASP A 77 25.59 11.59 -0.91
N GLN A 78 25.31 11.01 0.27
CA GLN A 78 23.99 10.45 0.57
C GLN A 78 22.91 11.53 0.65
N LEU A 79 23.20 12.71 1.21
CA LEU A 79 22.26 13.84 1.22
C LEU A 79 21.97 14.34 -0.20
N LEU A 80 23.00 14.51 -1.04
CA LEU A 80 22.81 14.90 -2.44
C LEU A 80 22.03 13.83 -3.23
N ARG A 81 22.30 12.55 -2.96
CA ARG A 81 21.57 11.43 -3.55
C ARG A 81 20.10 11.42 -3.11
N LEU A 82 19.84 11.56 -1.81
CA LEU A 82 18.49 11.59 -1.26
C LEU A 82 17.70 12.75 -1.87
N ARG A 83 18.34 13.93 -2.06
CA ARG A 83 17.68 15.04 -2.77
C ARG A 83 17.25 14.64 -4.18
N GLY A 84 18.16 14.08 -4.97
CA GLY A 84 17.84 13.64 -6.32
C GLY A 84 16.74 12.56 -6.38
N LEU A 85 16.73 11.64 -5.42
CA LEU A 85 15.67 10.63 -5.29
C LEU A 85 14.32 11.25 -4.87
N SER A 86 14.36 12.23 -3.96
CA SER A 86 13.17 12.99 -3.53
C SER A 86 12.55 13.72 -4.71
N ASP A 87 13.36 14.39 -5.52
CA ASP A 87 12.89 15.10 -6.72
C ASP A 87 12.32 14.11 -7.76
N TYR A 88 12.99 12.98 -7.99
CA TYR A 88 12.51 11.93 -8.90
C TYR A 88 11.16 11.35 -8.50
N LEU A 89 10.98 11.03 -7.20
CA LEU A 89 9.73 10.49 -6.67
C LEU A 89 8.67 11.56 -6.38
N SER A 90 8.96 12.83 -6.68
CA SER A 90 8.10 13.98 -6.34
C SER A 90 7.69 13.96 -4.86
N ALA A 91 8.65 13.68 -3.97
CA ALA A 91 8.44 13.70 -2.53
C ALA A 91 8.46 15.14 -1.99
N ASP A 92 7.45 15.49 -1.19
CA ASP A 92 7.29 16.81 -0.58
C ASP A 92 8.30 17.04 0.55
N THR A 93 8.75 15.98 1.21
CA THR A 93 9.72 16.07 2.30
C THR A 93 10.69 14.91 2.28
N ALA A 94 11.98 15.21 2.38
CA ALA A 94 13.02 14.21 2.54
C ALA A 94 13.47 14.12 4.01
N PHE A 95 13.65 12.90 4.53
CA PHE A 95 14.19 12.62 5.85
C PHE A 95 15.53 11.89 5.76
N PHE A 96 16.55 12.48 6.35
CA PHE A 96 17.86 11.84 6.53
C PHE A 96 18.00 11.39 7.98
N ILE A 97 17.89 10.08 8.20
CA ILE A 97 17.73 9.49 9.52
C ILE A 97 19.00 8.72 9.88
N ARG A 98 19.71 9.14 10.92
CA ARG A 98 21.01 8.58 11.33
C ARG A 98 21.15 8.56 12.85
N PRO A 99 21.77 7.55 13.49
CA PRO A 99 21.93 7.54 14.94
C PRO A 99 22.70 8.76 15.49
N LYS A 100 23.73 9.20 14.74
CA LYS A 100 24.56 10.37 15.03
C LYS A 100 24.83 11.10 13.72
N LEU A 101 24.86 12.43 13.78
CA LEU A 101 25.06 13.29 12.60
C LEU A 101 26.14 14.32 12.84
N HIS A 102 27.05 14.44 11.87
CA HIS A 102 28.07 15.47 11.90
C HIS A 102 27.43 16.87 11.72
N PRO A 103 27.87 17.92 12.45
CA PRO A 103 27.28 19.27 12.36
C PRO A 103 27.26 19.84 10.94
N HIS A 104 28.31 19.60 10.15
CA HIS A 104 28.37 20.00 8.73
C HIS A 104 27.22 19.39 7.90
N CYS A 105 26.84 18.13 8.18
CA CYS A 105 25.76 17.46 7.46
C CYS A 105 24.41 18.13 7.74
N ARG A 106 24.18 18.65 8.96
CA ARG A 106 22.97 19.42 9.28
C ARG A 106 22.89 20.72 8.50
N ALA A 107 24.01 21.44 8.38
CA ALA A 107 24.09 22.66 7.59
C ALA A 107 23.84 22.40 6.10
N LEU A 108 24.38 21.31 5.56
CA LEU A 108 24.13 20.89 4.18
C LEU A 108 22.68 20.46 3.96
N ALA A 109 22.12 19.63 4.85
CA ALA A 109 20.75 19.15 4.76
C ALA A 109 19.74 20.31 4.77
N SER A 110 19.96 21.33 5.61
CA SER A 110 19.12 22.54 5.62
C SER A 110 19.13 23.29 4.28
N LYS A 111 20.25 23.31 3.54
CA LYS A 111 20.33 23.92 2.21
C LYS A 111 19.62 23.10 1.13
N LEU A 112 19.52 21.78 1.33
CA LEU A 112 18.85 20.85 0.41
C LEU A 112 17.37 20.65 0.75
N ASP A 113 16.85 21.35 1.77
CA ASP A 113 15.51 21.15 2.32
C ASP A 113 15.25 19.69 2.75
N ILE A 114 16.26 19.10 3.40
CA ILE A 114 16.20 17.74 3.95
C ILE A 114 16.09 17.84 5.47
N ARG A 115 15.07 17.20 6.04
CA ARG A 115 14.89 17.08 7.49
C ARG A 115 15.84 16.03 8.03
N VAL A 116 16.53 16.35 9.10
CA VAL A 116 17.52 15.46 9.72
C VAL A 116 16.97 14.95 11.05
N LEU A 117 16.98 13.64 11.25
CA LEU A 117 16.54 13.01 12.50
C LEU A 117 17.67 12.17 13.09
N ASP A 118 18.14 12.56 14.27
CA ASP A 118 19.02 11.76 15.10
C ASP A 118 18.25 10.98 16.18
N ILE A 119 18.96 10.15 16.94
CA ILE A 119 18.33 9.33 17.98
C ILE A 119 17.67 10.17 19.07
N ASP A 120 18.23 11.33 19.40
CA ASP A 120 17.70 12.23 20.42
C ASP A 120 16.42 12.90 19.90
N ALA A 121 16.41 13.37 18.65
CA ALA A 121 15.24 13.94 18.00
C ALA A 121 14.11 12.92 17.88
N ILE A 122 14.41 11.67 17.46
CA ILE A 122 13.40 10.60 17.43
C ILE A 122 12.83 10.34 18.82
N SER A 123 13.69 10.27 19.84
CA SER A 123 13.24 10.03 21.23
C SER A 123 12.36 11.18 21.74
N GLN A 124 12.67 12.43 21.38
CA GLN A 124 11.85 13.59 21.73
C GLN A 124 10.49 13.58 20.99
N LEU A 125 10.48 13.19 19.72
CA LEU A 125 9.24 13.07 18.95
C LEU A 125 8.37 11.94 19.48
N GLU A 126 8.95 10.78 19.79
CA GLU A 126 8.26 9.66 20.42
C GLU A 126 7.67 10.04 21.78
N ALA A 127 8.38 10.83 22.59
CA ALA A 127 7.89 11.27 23.90
C ALA A 127 6.69 12.23 23.81
N LYS A 128 6.57 12.98 22.71
CA LYS A 128 5.45 13.90 22.44
C LYS A 128 4.31 13.26 21.63
N ARG A 129 4.49 12.01 21.21
CA ARG A 129 3.60 11.35 20.26
C ARG A 129 2.34 10.85 20.95
N VAL A 130 1.17 11.17 20.39
CA VAL A 130 -0.06 10.43 20.65
C VAL A 130 0.05 9.10 19.90
N LYS A 131 0.07 7.99 20.62
CA LYS A 131 0.17 6.66 19.99
C LYS A 131 -1.11 6.39 19.23
N SER A 132 -1.02 6.26 17.92
CA SER A 132 -2.17 5.79 17.15
C SER A 132 -2.43 4.32 17.51
N LYS A 133 -3.71 3.96 17.73
CA LYS A 133 -4.14 2.57 18.00
C LYS A 133 -3.72 1.61 16.86
N LEU A 134 -3.57 2.14 15.65
CA LEU A 134 -3.01 1.45 14.48
C LEU A 134 -1.52 1.13 14.59
N VAL A 135 -0.81 1.63 15.61
CA VAL A 135 0.66 1.64 15.67
C VAL A 135 1.26 0.76 16.76
N ASP A 136 0.46 -0.03 17.49
CA ASP A 136 1.02 -1.24 18.13
C ASP A 136 1.58 -2.24 17.10
N PHE A 137 1.34 -1.94 15.82
CA PHE A 137 1.94 -2.51 14.64
C PHE A 137 3.40 -2.04 14.41
N ALA A 138 3.95 -1.11 15.20
CA ALA A 138 5.37 -0.75 15.17
C ALA A 138 6.33 -1.94 15.41
N LYS A 139 5.84 -3.08 15.93
CA LYS A 139 6.59 -4.35 15.99
C LYS A 139 6.94 -4.94 14.61
N TYR A 140 6.40 -4.41 13.51
CA TYR A 140 6.59 -4.95 12.15
C TYR A 140 7.88 -4.50 11.45
N SER A 141 8.92 -4.17 12.21
CA SER A 141 10.31 -4.04 11.73
C SER A 141 10.80 -5.26 10.95
N HIS A 142 10.16 -6.41 11.13
CA HIS A 142 10.38 -7.63 10.35
C HIS A 142 10.03 -7.47 8.86
N MET A 143 9.23 -6.47 8.45
CA MET A 143 8.96 -6.13 7.05
C MET A 143 10.21 -5.64 6.28
N LEU A 144 11.25 -5.20 6.99
CA LEU A 144 12.54 -4.82 6.38
C LEU A 144 13.55 -5.97 6.32
N SER A 145 13.26 -7.11 6.95
CA SER A 145 14.25 -8.18 7.11
C SER A 145 13.90 -9.38 6.24
N ASP A 146 14.33 -9.40 4.97
CA ASP A 146 14.72 -10.59 4.17
C ASP A 146 13.81 -11.85 4.23
N TYR A 147 12.57 -11.75 4.71
CA TYR A 147 11.85 -12.90 5.24
C TYR A 147 11.45 -13.82 4.07
N HIS A 148 12.07 -15.00 4.06
CA HIS A 148 11.67 -16.20 3.32
C HIS A 148 11.67 -16.17 1.78
N ARG A 149 12.47 -15.31 1.12
CA ARG A 149 12.72 -15.49 -0.34
C ARG A 149 13.37 -16.83 -0.70
N ASN A 150 14.01 -17.49 0.28
CA ASN A 150 14.76 -18.73 0.08
C ASN A 150 14.03 -19.99 0.58
N ASP A 151 12.98 -19.87 1.40
CA ASP A 151 12.29 -21.02 2.01
C ASP A 151 11.12 -21.55 1.16
N LEU A 152 10.99 -21.05 -0.07
CA LEU A 152 9.99 -21.53 -1.02
C LEU A 152 10.45 -22.87 -1.62
N VAL A 153 9.65 -23.91 -1.37
CA VAL A 153 9.90 -25.29 -1.84
C VAL A 153 9.64 -25.45 -3.34
N ASP A 154 8.75 -24.63 -3.90
CA ASP A 154 8.34 -24.69 -5.30
C ASP A 154 9.04 -23.58 -6.11
N ASP A 155 9.86 -23.98 -7.08
CA ASP A 155 10.64 -23.08 -7.92
C ASP A 155 9.77 -22.16 -8.77
N ASP A 156 8.63 -22.66 -9.27
CA ASP A 156 7.73 -21.89 -10.13
C ASP A 156 7.05 -20.76 -9.34
N VAL A 157 6.59 -21.09 -8.13
CA VAL A 157 6.02 -20.11 -7.19
C VAL A 157 7.05 -19.05 -6.82
N ARG A 158 8.29 -19.46 -6.56
CA ARG A 158 9.39 -18.56 -6.22
C ARG A 158 9.73 -17.60 -7.36
N VAL A 159 9.78 -18.09 -8.59
CA VAL A 159 10.02 -17.24 -9.78
C VAL A 159 8.88 -16.25 -9.96
N ALA A 160 7.62 -16.70 -9.85
CA ALA A 160 6.46 -15.84 -9.98
C ALA A 160 6.42 -14.74 -8.91
N ILE A 161 6.66 -15.09 -7.64
CA ILE A 161 6.74 -14.14 -6.53
C ILE A 161 7.84 -13.11 -6.77
N ARG A 162 9.04 -13.53 -7.18
CA ARG A 162 10.15 -12.60 -7.48
C ARG A 162 9.83 -11.65 -8.63
N GLN A 163 9.10 -12.12 -9.65
CA GLN A 163 8.69 -11.25 -10.76
C GLN A 163 7.69 -10.20 -10.30
N ILE A 164 6.71 -10.59 -9.48
CA ILE A 164 5.73 -9.66 -8.92
C ILE A 164 6.43 -8.66 -8.01
N ASP A 165 7.21 -9.13 -7.05
CA ASP A 165 7.99 -8.31 -6.11
C ASP A 165 8.88 -7.30 -6.85
N ARG A 166 9.65 -7.74 -7.86
CA ARG A 166 10.45 -6.85 -8.70
C ARG A 166 9.62 -5.76 -9.38
N TYR A 167 8.42 -6.10 -9.85
CA TYR A 167 7.52 -5.08 -10.39
C TYR A 167 7.05 -4.12 -9.28
N LEU A 168 6.62 -4.60 -8.11
CA LEU A 168 6.12 -3.75 -7.03
C LEU A 168 7.20 -2.82 -6.41
N SER A 169 8.46 -3.25 -6.41
CA SER A 169 9.59 -2.49 -5.85
C SER A 169 10.27 -1.56 -6.86
N TYR A 170 10.21 -1.88 -8.16
CA TYR A 170 10.87 -1.10 -9.21
C TYR A 170 9.91 -0.63 -10.31
N GLY A 171 9.26 -1.59 -10.98
CA GLY A 171 8.47 -1.33 -12.19
C GLY A 171 7.28 -0.38 -11.95
N PHE A 172 6.63 -0.53 -10.80
CA PHE A 172 5.49 0.27 -10.38
C PHE A 172 5.85 1.75 -10.26
N TRP A 173 7.00 2.07 -9.68
CA TRP A 173 7.43 3.46 -9.46
C TRP A 173 8.01 4.13 -10.71
N SER A 174 8.38 3.33 -11.70
CA SER A 174 8.96 3.82 -12.96
C SER A 174 7.91 4.08 -14.06
N VAL A 175 6.70 3.55 -13.90
CA VAL A 175 5.62 3.60 -14.88
C VAL A 175 4.52 4.55 -14.39
N GLU A 176 3.86 5.21 -15.33
CA GLU A 176 2.74 6.12 -15.06
C GLU A 176 1.58 5.40 -14.36
N PHE A 177 0.96 6.04 -13.36
CA PHE A 177 -0.05 5.41 -12.49
C PHE A 177 -1.25 4.83 -13.24
N HIS A 178 -1.71 5.50 -14.30
CA HIS A 178 -2.83 5.01 -15.11
C HIS A 178 -2.53 3.67 -15.81
N ARG A 179 -1.25 3.41 -16.16
CA ARG A 179 -0.82 2.13 -16.75
C ARG A 179 -0.59 1.07 -15.68
N ASN A 180 -0.14 1.47 -14.50
CA ASN A 180 0.12 0.54 -13.41
C ASN A 180 -1.10 -0.29 -13.05
N LEU A 181 -2.31 0.27 -13.14
CA LEU A 181 -3.53 -0.49 -12.86
C LEU A 181 -3.70 -1.69 -13.81
N PHE A 182 -3.52 -1.47 -15.12
CA PHE A 182 -3.59 -2.55 -16.11
C PHE A 182 -2.50 -3.59 -15.93
N ILE A 183 -1.26 -3.14 -15.73
CA ILE A 183 -0.10 -4.04 -15.56
C ILE A 183 -0.27 -4.87 -14.29
N LEU A 184 -0.71 -4.26 -13.20
CA LEU A 184 -0.94 -4.95 -11.93
C LEU A 184 -2.02 -6.02 -12.09
N ILE A 185 -3.18 -5.67 -12.67
CA ILE A 185 -4.28 -6.63 -12.88
C ILE A 185 -3.84 -7.79 -13.76
N ASP A 186 -3.21 -7.52 -14.91
CA ASP A 186 -2.75 -8.54 -15.84
C ASP A 186 -1.68 -9.46 -15.21
N MET A 187 -0.73 -8.87 -14.47
CA MET A 187 0.35 -9.60 -13.83
C MET A 187 -0.16 -10.59 -12.79
N TYR A 188 -1.14 -10.20 -11.97
CA TYR A 188 -1.77 -11.08 -10.98
C TYR A 188 -2.71 -12.09 -11.62
N ALA A 189 -3.51 -11.68 -12.62
CA ALA A 189 -4.40 -12.58 -13.33
C ALA A 189 -3.66 -13.74 -14.01
N THR A 190 -2.52 -13.45 -14.65
CA THR A 190 -1.68 -14.45 -15.29
C THR A 190 -1.06 -15.43 -14.28
N ARG A 191 -0.79 -14.98 -13.05
CA ARG A 191 -0.08 -15.75 -12.00
C ARG A 191 -0.98 -16.28 -10.89
N ARG A 192 -2.30 -16.10 -11.00
CA ARG A 192 -3.27 -16.41 -9.93
C ARG A 192 -3.20 -17.84 -9.39
N HIS A 193 -2.91 -18.80 -10.27
CA HIS A 193 -2.81 -20.22 -9.93
C HIS A 193 -1.55 -20.59 -9.13
N LEU A 194 -0.54 -19.71 -9.11
CA LEU A 194 0.71 -19.89 -8.36
C LEU A 194 0.64 -19.28 -6.96
N LEU A 195 -0.33 -18.39 -6.70
CA LEU A 195 -0.51 -17.75 -5.41
C LEU A 195 -1.39 -18.63 -4.51
N LYS A 196 -0.77 -19.26 -3.51
CA LYS A 196 -1.39 -20.24 -2.63
C LYS A 196 -1.60 -19.67 -1.23
N PRO A 197 -2.79 -19.78 -0.61
CA PRO A 197 -3.07 -19.20 0.71
C PRO A 197 -2.26 -19.83 1.84
N GLU A 198 -1.71 -21.04 1.67
CA GLU A 198 -0.86 -21.69 2.66
C GLU A 198 0.56 -21.09 2.70
N ASN A 199 0.93 -20.32 1.68
CA ASN A 199 2.25 -19.73 1.55
C ASN A 199 2.26 -18.27 2.02
N ALA A 200 3.00 -18.00 3.09
CA ALA A 200 3.17 -16.65 3.65
C ALA A 200 3.67 -15.63 2.62
N ALA A 201 4.57 -16.02 1.71
CA ALA A 201 5.07 -15.12 0.68
C ALA A 201 3.99 -14.80 -0.38
N SER A 202 3.09 -15.74 -0.68
CA SER A 202 1.95 -15.48 -1.56
C SER A 202 0.96 -14.52 -0.91
N ILE A 203 0.70 -14.67 0.40
CA ILE A 203 -0.12 -13.73 1.18
C ILE A 203 0.51 -12.33 1.16
N GLU A 204 1.79 -12.22 1.50
CA GLU A 204 2.52 -10.96 1.56
C GLU A 204 2.49 -10.21 0.22
N VAL A 205 2.77 -10.91 -0.88
CA VAL A 205 2.70 -10.34 -2.21
C VAL A 205 1.26 -9.94 -2.56
N ALA A 206 0.26 -10.77 -2.27
CA ALA A 206 -1.14 -10.43 -2.52
C ALA A 206 -1.58 -9.14 -1.80
N PHE A 207 -1.23 -8.97 -0.52
CA PHE A 207 -1.47 -7.72 0.20
C PHE A 207 -0.71 -6.54 -0.40
N SER A 208 0.55 -6.74 -0.78
CA SER A 208 1.33 -5.68 -1.42
C SER A 208 0.75 -5.29 -2.80
N GLY A 209 0.17 -6.24 -3.53
CA GLY A 209 -0.63 -5.98 -4.73
C GLY A 209 -1.89 -5.18 -4.43
N ALA A 210 -2.66 -5.57 -3.41
CA ALA A 210 -3.85 -4.85 -2.98
C ALA A 210 -3.54 -3.41 -2.51
N GLU A 211 -2.41 -3.19 -1.81
CA GLU A 211 -1.92 -1.86 -1.44
C GLU A 211 -1.63 -1.00 -2.69
N ARG A 212 -0.92 -1.55 -3.68
CA ARG A 212 -0.62 -0.85 -4.93
C ARG A 212 -1.87 -0.59 -5.77
N TYR A 213 -2.83 -1.50 -5.74
CA TYR A 213 -4.13 -1.35 -6.37
C TYR A 213 -4.93 -0.22 -5.70
N ALA A 214 -5.02 -0.22 -4.36
CA ALA A 214 -5.64 0.85 -3.58
C ALA A 214 -5.00 2.22 -3.87
N PHE A 215 -3.67 2.27 -3.94
CA PHE A 215 -2.94 3.48 -4.29
C PHE A 215 -3.33 4.02 -5.68
N CYS A 216 -3.42 3.16 -6.69
CA CYS A 216 -3.91 3.57 -8.02
C CYS A 216 -5.35 4.09 -7.99
N LEU A 217 -6.23 3.51 -7.17
CA LEU A 217 -7.61 3.99 -7.00
C LEU A 217 -7.66 5.38 -6.32
N LEU A 218 -6.80 5.64 -5.33
CA LEU A 218 -6.70 6.94 -4.68
C LEU A 218 -6.14 8.02 -5.63
N GLU A 219 -5.16 7.69 -6.46
CA GLU A 219 -4.69 8.59 -7.52
C GLU A 219 -5.77 8.84 -8.59
N MET A 220 -6.59 7.83 -8.90
CA MET A 220 -7.77 8.02 -9.75
C MET A 220 -8.79 8.95 -9.10
N ALA A 221 -9.09 8.76 -7.80
CA ALA A 221 -9.97 9.63 -7.03
C ALA A 221 -9.50 11.09 -7.05
N ARG A 222 -8.20 11.33 -6.80
CA ARG A 222 -7.57 12.64 -6.96
C ARG A 222 -7.81 13.24 -8.34
N SER A 223 -7.56 12.46 -9.40
CA SER A 223 -7.75 12.93 -10.77
C SER A 223 -9.20 13.34 -11.04
N VAL A 224 -10.17 12.58 -10.54
CA VAL A 224 -11.58 12.86 -10.75
C VAL A 224 -12.05 14.07 -9.94
N VAL A 225 -11.65 14.17 -8.66
CA VAL A 225 -11.95 15.33 -7.79
C VAL A 225 -11.38 16.62 -8.36
N SER A 226 -10.15 16.58 -8.91
CA SER A 226 -9.51 17.76 -9.51
C SER A 226 -10.09 18.19 -10.86
N SER A 227 -10.88 17.33 -11.51
CA SER A 227 -11.45 17.60 -12.84
C SER A 227 -12.91 18.08 -12.75
N ASN A 228 -13.86 17.15 -12.61
CA ASN A 228 -15.29 17.42 -12.47
C ASN A 228 -15.98 16.16 -11.93
N LEU A 229 -16.74 16.28 -10.83
CA LEU A 229 -17.48 15.18 -10.20
C LEU A 229 -18.78 14.81 -10.93
N GLU A 230 -19.28 15.64 -11.85
CA GLU A 230 -20.56 15.41 -12.54
C GLU A 230 -20.58 14.14 -13.41
N ASP A 231 -19.45 13.78 -14.02
CA ASP A 231 -19.33 12.61 -14.89
C ASP A 231 -18.16 11.73 -14.47
N LEU A 232 -18.36 11.04 -13.35
CA LEU A 232 -17.38 10.15 -12.75
C LEU A 232 -16.85 9.13 -13.76
N ARG A 233 -17.75 8.49 -14.52
CA ARG A 233 -17.41 7.45 -15.48
C ARG A 233 -16.47 7.99 -16.56
N LYS A 234 -16.79 9.14 -17.15
CA LYS A 234 -15.92 9.76 -18.16
C LYS A 234 -14.58 10.15 -17.58
N GLN A 235 -14.53 10.76 -16.39
CA GLN A 235 -13.26 11.17 -15.78
C GLN A 235 -12.38 9.97 -15.41
N SER A 236 -12.95 8.86 -14.92
CA SER A 236 -12.21 7.62 -14.69
C SER A 236 -11.64 7.06 -15.99
N ARG A 237 -12.40 7.07 -17.10
CA ARG A 237 -11.91 6.66 -18.43
C ARG A 237 -10.76 7.56 -18.91
N VAL A 238 -10.90 8.87 -18.72
CA VAL A 238 -9.83 9.85 -19.03
C VAL A 238 -8.57 9.53 -18.23
N PHE A 239 -8.68 9.25 -16.93
CA PHE A 239 -7.55 8.84 -16.10
C PHE A 239 -6.91 7.54 -16.62
N LEU A 240 -7.68 6.46 -16.77
CA LEU A 240 -7.20 5.14 -17.18
C LEU A 240 -6.47 5.16 -18.53
N HIS A 241 -6.88 6.02 -19.45
CA HIS A 241 -6.25 6.15 -20.75
C HIS A 241 -5.13 7.19 -20.82
N GLY A 242 -4.78 7.84 -19.71
CA GLY A 242 -3.67 8.79 -19.66
C GLY A 242 -4.01 10.17 -20.24
N GLY A 243 -5.29 10.54 -20.25
CA GLY A 243 -5.78 11.84 -20.68
C GLY A 243 -6.89 11.79 -21.73
N SER A 244 -7.54 12.93 -21.95
CA SER A 244 -8.69 13.05 -22.86
C SER A 244 -8.32 12.80 -24.32
N LEU A 245 -7.12 13.20 -24.74
CA LEU A 245 -6.61 12.96 -26.09
C LEU A 245 -6.40 11.47 -26.34
N ALA A 246 -5.70 10.78 -25.44
CA ALA A 246 -5.44 9.35 -25.56
C ALA A 246 -6.73 8.51 -25.50
N LEU A 247 -7.71 8.90 -24.67
CA LEU A 247 -9.04 8.30 -24.69
C LEU A 247 -9.71 8.48 -26.05
N ARG A 248 -9.73 9.70 -26.60
CA ARG A 248 -10.34 9.99 -27.91
C ARG A 248 -9.69 9.19 -29.04
N ASP A 249 -8.36 9.09 -29.03
CA ASP A 249 -7.62 8.34 -30.03
C ASP A 249 -7.94 6.84 -29.93
N LYS A 250 -8.08 6.31 -28.70
CA LYS A 250 -8.50 4.93 -28.46
C LYS A 250 -9.94 4.69 -28.93
N GLU A 251 -10.87 5.56 -28.60
CA GLU A 251 -12.27 5.46 -29.06
C GLU A 251 -12.36 5.47 -30.58
N ARG A 252 -11.59 6.35 -31.24
CA ARG A 252 -11.51 6.41 -32.70
C ARG A 252 -10.90 5.14 -33.30
N LEU A 253 -9.89 4.56 -32.65
CA LEU A 253 -9.32 3.28 -33.10
C LEU A 253 -10.37 2.17 -33.04
N PHE A 254 -11.11 2.06 -31.92
CA PHE A 254 -12.14 1.04 -31.75
C PHE A 254 -13.35 1.26 -32.68
N SER A 255 -13.69 2.50 -33.02
CA SER A 255 -14.73 2.77 -34.01
C SER A 255 -14.31 2.28 -35.41
N LEU A 256 -13.07 2.56 -35.81
CA LEU A 256 -12.53 2.07 -37.09
C LEU A 256 -12.40 0.55 -37.13
N LEU A 257 -11.97 -0.08 -36.02
CA LEU A 257 -11.93 -1.53 -35.91
C LEU A 257 -13.32 -2.14 -36.08
N ARG A 258 -14.34 -1.58 -35.42
CA ARG A 258 -15.73 -2.04 -35.54
C ARG A 258 -16.27 -1.92 -36.97
N GLU A 259 -15.92 -0.85 -37.68
CA GLU A 259 -16.26 -0.67 -39.10
C GLU A 259 -15.59 -1.73 -40.00
N LEU A 260 -14.35 -2.13 -39.68
CA LEU A 260 -13.60 -3.10 -40.49
C LEU A 260 -13.92 -4.56 -40.17
N THR A 261 -14.12 -4.92 -38.90
CA THR A 261 -14.29 -6.31 -38.45
C THR A 261 -15.75 -6.69 -38.26
N GLY A 262 -16.65 -5.71 -38.06
CA GLY A 262 -18.01 -5.94 -37.61
C GLY A 262 -18.12 -6.39 -36.14
N THR A 263 -17.01 -6.49 -35.40
CA THR A 263 -17.02 -6.88 -33.99
C THR A 263 -17.31 -5.66 -33.10
N ASN A 264 -18.27 -5.79 -32.18
CA ASN A 264 -18.62 -4.73 -31.22
C ASN A 264 -17.69 -4.73 -30.01
N GLU A 265 -16.39 -4.61 -30.26
CA GLU A 265 -15.40 -4.52 -29.18
C GLU A 265 -15.52 -3.16 -28.47
N GLN A 266 -15.40 -3.19 -27.14
CA GLN A 266 -15.40 -2.00 -26.31
C GLN A 266 -13.96 -1.61 -25.95
N PRO A 267 -13.63 -0.30 -25.94
CA PRO A 267 -12.29 0.16 -25.56
C PRO A 267 -12.00 -0.02 -24.06
N ASP A 268 -13.05 -0.14 -23.26
CA ASP A 268 -12.98 -0.20 -21.80
C ASP A 268 -12.79 -1.64 -21.32
N PRO A 269 -12.02 -1.85 -20.24
CA PRO A 269 -11.86 -3.18 -19.66
C PRO A 269 -13.16 -3.65 -18.97
N SER A 270 -13.38 -4.96 -18.94
CA SER A 270 -14.60 -5.56 -18.35
C SER A 270 -14.78 -5.23 -16.86
N TRP A 271 -13.67 -5.02 -16.14
CA TRP A 271 -13.65 -4.67 -14.72
C TRP A 271 -13.86 -3.18 -14.42
N LEU A 272 -14.10 -2.34 -15.43
CA LEU A 272 -14.25 -0.89 -15.23
C LEU A 272 -15.41 -0.57 -14.28
N ASN A 273 -16.53 -1.26 -14.40
CA ASN A 273 -17.72 -0.98 -13.59
C ASN A 273 -17.47 -1.26 -12.09
N ASP A 274 -16.79 -2.37 -11.77
CA ASP A 274 -16.44 -2.72 -10.38
C ASP A 274 -15.51 -1.66 -9.77
N GLN A 275 -14.59 -1.12 -10.57
CA GLN A 275 -13.71 -0.03 -10.15
C GLN A 275 -14.46 1.29 -9.95
N LEU A 276 -15.44 1.58 -10.80
CA LEU A 276 -16.28 2.77 -10.62
C LEU A 276 -17.08 2.68 -9.32
N GLU A 277 -17.61 1.51 -8.98
CA GLU A 277 -18.29 1.30 -7.70
C GLU A 277 -17.36 1.55 -6.51
N LEU A 278 -16.15 1.00 -6.54
CA LEU A 278 -15.15 1.27 -5.48
C LEU A 278 -14.77 2.74 -5.42
N LEU A 279 -14.56 3.37 -6.57
CA LEU A 279 -14.22 4.79 -6.65
C LEU A 279 -15.32 5.66 -6.03
N VAL A 280 -16.58 5.38 -6.35
CA VAL A 280 -17.74 6.03 -5.73
C VAL A 280 -17.68 5.91 -4.20
N ARG A 281 -17.42 4.69 -3.67
CA ARG A 281 -17.31 4.48 -2.22
C ARG A 281 -16.16 5.27 -1.60
N LEU A 282 -15.00 5.32 -2.24
CA LEU A 282 -13.87 6.13 -1.76
C LEU A 282 -14.23 7.62 -1.71
N LEU A 283 -14.88 8.13 -2.75
CA LEU A 283 -15.27 9.54 -2.83
C LEU A 283 -16.35 9.94 -1.82
N PHE A 284 -17.25 9.03 -1.45
CA PHE A 284 -18.27 9.27 -0.42
C PHE A 284 -17.73 9.14 1.01
N HIS A 285 -16.61 8.46 1.21
CA HIS A 285 -15.98 8.26 2.52
C HIS A 285 -14.50 8.71 2.49
N PRO A 286 -14.23 10.01 2.28
CA PRO A 286 -12.87 10.50 2.09
C PRO A 286 -11.99 10.31 3.33
N ILE A 287 -12.54 10.43 4.54
CA ILE A 287 -11.81 10.22 5.80
C ILE A 287 -11.28 8.79 5.86
N GLY A 288 -12.18 7.80 5.76
CA GLY A 288 -11.78 6.40 5.74
C GLY A 288 -10.86 6.05 4.56
N ALA A 289 -11.09 6.65 3.38
CA ALA A 289 -10.30 6.41 2.17
C ALA A 289 -8.83 6.81 2.33
N CYS A 290 -8.54 7.89 3.08
CA CYS A 290 -7.17 8.36 3.32
C CYS A 290 -6.31 7.34 4.07
N ASP A 291 -6.93 6.56 4.96
CA ASP A 291 -6.24 5.60 5.82
C ASP A 291 -6.28 4.16 5.30
N VAL A 292 -7.02 3.86 4.21
CA VAL A 292 -7.13 2.51 3.63
C VAL A 292 -5.77 1.82 3.43
N LEU A 293 -4.77 2.55 2.94
CA LEU A 293 -3.44 1.99 2.71
C LEU A 293 -2.77 1.54 4.01
N ARG A 294 -2.93 2.29 5.09
CA ARG A 294 -2.41 1.94 6.42
C ARG A 294 -3.12 0.72 6.98
N HIS A 295 -4.45 0.63 6.81
CA HIS A 295 -5.20 -0.55 7.23
C HIS A 295 -4.83 -1.80 6.44
N LEU A 296 -4.63 -1.71 5.11
CA LEU A 296 -4.15 -2.82 4.30
C LEU A 296 -2.76 -3.30 4.77
N ALA A 297 -1.84 -2.37 5.02
CA ALA A 297 -0.52 -2.69 5.55
C ALA A 297 -0.59 -3.33 6.96
N ALA A 298 -1.46 -2.83 7.83
CA ALA A 298 -1.70 -3.41 9.16
C ALA A 298 -2.25 -4.84 9.06
N MET A 299 -3.22 -5.08 8.17
CA MET A 299 -3.78 -6.42 7.91
C MET A 299 -2.73 -7.37 7.32
N ARG A 300 -1.89 -6.91 6.40
CA ARG A 300 -0.74 -7.68 5.86
C ARG A 300 0.14 -8.19 7.00
N SER A 301 0.55 -7.27 7.86
CA SER A 301 1.41 -7.52 9.00
C SER A 301 0.86 -8.57 9.98
N LEU A 302 -0.44 -8.51 10.30
CA LEU A 302 -1.10 -9.52 11.15
C LEU A 302 -1.18 -10.89 10.50
N SER A 303 -1.41 -10.93 9.19
CA SER A 303 -1.49 -12.17 8.42
C SER A 303 -0.21 -12.96 8.50
N ILE A 304 0.93 -12.26 8.37
CA ILE A 304 2.25 -12.85 8.48
C ILE A 304 2.49 -13.40 9.90
N GLN A 305 2.13 -12.64 10.95
CA GLN A 305 2.26 -13.09 12.34
C GLN A 305 1.44 -14.35 12.66
N LYS A 306 0.18 -14.40 12.20
CA LYS A 306 -0.67 -15.59 12.37
C LYS A 306 -0.04 -16.81 11.69
N GLY A 307 0.52 -16.63 10.49
CA GLY A 307 1.20 -17.71 9.75
C GLY A 307 2.51 -18.19 10.38
N THR A 308 3.24 -17.34 11.11
CA THR A 308 4.46 -17.77 11.83
C THR A 308 4.16 -18.56 13.09
N ASN A 309 3.07 -18.23 13.79
CA ASN A 309 2.72 -18.88 15.05
C ASN A 309 2.25 -20.33 14.84
N THR A 310 1.49 -20.62 13.78
CA THR A 310 0.99 -21.97 13.48
C THR A 310 2.13 -22.96 13.21
N LYS A 311 3.12 -22.58 12.40
CA LYS A 311 4.30 -23.43 12.11
C LYS A 311 5.13 -23.77 13.35
N SER A 312 5.15 -22.89 14.35
CA SER A 312 5.89 -23.13 15.60
C SER A 312 5.27 -24.25 16.45
N LEU A 313 3.94 -24.35 16.46
CA LEU A 313 3.19 -25.36 17.20
C LEU A 313 3.33 -26.74 16.56
N ASP A 314 3.25 -26.82 15.23
CA ASP A 314 3.36 -28.09 14.50
C ASP A 314 4.76 -28.71 14.68
N ASN A 315 5.82 -27.89 14.62
CA ASN A 315 7.19 -28.34 14.83
C ASN A 315 7.50 -28.75 16.27
N ALA A 316 6.79 -28.18 17.25
CA ALA A 316 6.90 -28.61 18.64
C ALA A 316 6.24 -29.98 18.87
N SER A 317 5.11 -30.26 18.20
CA SER A 317 4.43 -31.55 18.29
C SER A 317 5.15 -32.69 17.56
N ALA A 318 5.81 -32.39 16.43
CA ALA A 318 6.50 -33.40 15.62
C ALA A 318 7.81 -33.92 16.25
N LYS A 319 8.40 -33.20 17.21
CA LYS A 319 9.66 -33.58 17.87
C LYS A 319 9.49 -34.53 19.07
N SER A 320 8.26 -34.88 19.47
CA SER A 320 8.02 -35.80 20.59
C SER A 320 7.66 -37.24 20.21
N ALA A 321 7.72 -37.61 18.93
CA ALA A 321 7.43 -38.98 18.48
C ALA A 321 8.71 -39.70 18.02
N PRO A 322 9.20 -40.73 18.75
CA PRO A 322 10.35 -41.53 18.33
C PRO A 322 9.95 -42.54 17.25
N GLY A 323 10.47 -42.32 16.03
CA GLY A 323 10.79 -43.38 15.07
C GLY A 323 9.66 -43.91 14.17
N SER A 324 9.66 -43.50 12.89
CA SER A 324 9.42 -44.42 11.76
C SER A 324 9.78 -43.76 10.42
N ASN A 325 10.77 -44.31 9.73
CA ASN A 325 11.16 -43.95 8.36
C ASN A 325 10.19 -44.58 7.36
N PHE A 326 9.49 -43.79 6.55
CA PHE A 326 8.85 -44.27 5.31
C PHE A 326 8.89 -43.22 4.18
N PRO A 327 9.27 -43.60 2.95
CA PRO A 327 9.26 -42.70 1.80
C PRO A 327 7.89 -42.69 1.11
N ARG A 328 7.32 -41.52 0.84
CA ARG A 328 6.07 -41.37 0.06
C ARG A 328 6.37 -41.12 -1.42
N LYS A 329 5.81 -42.00 -2.26
CA LYS A 329 5.72 -41.88 -3.73
C LYS A 329 4.58 -40.95 -4.14
N ALA A 330 4.79 -40.26 -5.27
CA ALA A 330 3.89 -39.31 -5.93
C ALA A 330 2.62 -39.95 -6.52
N ARG A 331 1.54 -39.16 -6.57
CA ARG A 331 0.38 -39.36 -7.46
C ARG A 331 -0.15 -38.02 -7.98
N LYS A 332 -0.33 -37.94 -9.31
CA LYS A 332 -1.27 -37.05 -10.04
C LYS A 332 -2.69 -37.65 -9.93
N PRO A 333 -3.82 -36.92 -10.10
CA PRO A 333 -4.30 -36.61 -11.46
C PRO A 333 -5.30 -35.42 -11.67
N SER A 334 -5.45 -35.10 -12.97
CA SER A 334 -6.66 -34.75 -13.77
C SER A 334 -7.48 -33.45 -13.58
N LEU A 335 -7.63 -32.79 -14.74
CA LEU A 335 -8.57 -31.75 -15.17
C LEU A 335 -10.06 -32.05 -14.88
N LEU A 336 -10.83 -30.97 -14.69
CA LEU A 336 -12.25 -30.86 -15.06
C LEU A 336 -12.55 -29.41 -15.52
N ILE A 337 -13.41 -29.28 -16.54
CA ILE A 337 -13.78 -28.05 -17.25
C ILE A 337 -15.29 -27.78 -17.06
N LEU A 338 -15.67 -26.49 -17.11
CA LEU A 338 -16.98 -25.87 -17.49
C LEU A 338 -17.87 -25.35 -16.32
N PRO A 339 -18.89 -24.48 -16.56
CA PRO A 339 -18.79 -23.05 -16.93
C PRO A 339 -19.85 -22.12 -16.25
N ASN A 340 -19.73 -20.80 -16.51
CA ASN A 340 -20.78 -19.75 -16.57
C ASN A 340 -21.58 -19.28 -15.32
N CYS A 341 -22.12 -18.05 -15.49
CA CYS A 341 -23.22 -17.35 -14.78
C CYS A 341 -22.74 -16.31 -13.72
N VAL A 342 -23.20 -15.05 -13.61
CA VAL A 342 -24.38 -14.27 -14.08
C VAL A 342 -24.05 -12.77 -14.03
N GLU A 343 -24.49 -11.96 -15.01
CA GLU A 343 -24.49 -10.48 -14.97
C GLU A 343 -25.60 -9.96 -14.03
N ARG A 344 -25.28 -9.00 -13.16
CA ARG A 344 -26.28 -8.26 -12.37
C ARG A 344 -26.16 -6.77 -12.64
N ASP A 345 -27.22 -6.20 -13.20
CA ASP A 345 -27.43 -4.76 -13.30
C ASP A 345 -27.81 -4.19 -11.92
N VAL A 346 -27.05 -3.20 -11.46
CA VAL A 346 -27.37 -2.39 -10.28
C VAL A 346 -27.54 -0.95 -10.74
N GLN A 347 -28.76 -0.43 -10.64
CA GLN A 347 -29.05 1.00 -10.81
C GLN A 347 -28.81 1.72 -9.48
N LEU A 348 -27.86 2.66 -9.47
CA LEU A 348 -27.58 3.55 -8.35
C LEU A 348 -28.50 4.78 -8.40
N ILE A 349 -29.33 4.94 -7.36
CA ILE A 349 -30.12 6.15 -7.11
C ILE A 349 -29.33 7.02 -6.13
N LEU A 350 -28.96 8.24 -6.55
CA LEU A 350 -28.32 9.25 -5.71
C LEU A 350 -29.38 10.04 -4.92
N PRO A 351 -29.18 10.34 -3.63
CA PRO A 351 -30.08 11.22 -2.88
C PRO A 351 -29.78 12.69 -3.16
N ALA A 352 -30.84 13.45 -3.39
CA ALA A 352 -30.81 14.91 -3.56
C ALA A 352 -30.55 15.61 -2.22
N GLY A 353 -29.69 16.64 -2.25
CA GLY A 353 -29.27 17.41 -1.09
C GLY A 353 -30.39 18.21 -0.42
N GLN A 354 -30.35 18.24 0.91
CA GLN A 354 -31.14 19.17 1.73
C GLN A 354 -30.28 20.36 2.14
N GLN A 355 -30.72 21.56 1.76
CA GLN A 355 -30.26 22.82 2.32
C GLN A 355 -31.04 23.11 3.62
N SER A 356 -30.33 23.40 4.71
CA SER A 356 -30.89 23.97 5.94
C SER A 356 -30.43 25.42 6.08
N THR A 357 -31.36 26.29 6.46
CA THR A 357 -31.15 27.73 6.72
C THR A 357 -31.61 28.06 8.14
N LYS A 358 -31.00 29.13 8.71
CA LYS A 358 -31.39 29.92 9.90
C LYS A 358 -31.03 29.31 11.26
N SER A 359 -30.72 30.06 12.32
CA SER A 359 -30.52 31.51 12.56
C SER A 359 -29.96 31.70 13.99
N ASN A 360 -29.30 32.84 14.20
CA ASN A 360 -28.71 33.33 15.46
C ASN A 360 -29.60 33.27 16.72
N GLY A 361 -28.96 33.01 17.86
CA GLY A 361 -29.44 33.35 19.20
C GLY A 361 -28.25 33.51 20.15
N ALA A 362 -28.04 34.72 20.67
CA ALA A 362 -27.06 35.03 21.71
C ALA A 362 -27.57 34.60 23.09
N SER A 363 -26.69 34.19 24.02
CA SER A 363 -26.53 34.78 25.37
C SER A 363 -25.76 33.89 26.37
N VAL A 364 -25.13 34.58 27.33
CA VAL A 364 -24.66 34.19 28.68
C VAL A 364 -23.39 33.34 28.82
N MET A 365 -22.35 34.00 29.37
CA MET A 365 -21.21 33.38 30.06
C MET A 365 -21.65 32.79 31.41
N GLN A 366 -21.37 31.50 31.61
CA GLN A 366 -21.13 30.90 32.92
C GLN A 366 -19.83 30.10 32.84
N PRO A 367 -18.97 30.11 33.87
CA PRO A 367 -17.76 29.29 33.89
C PRO A 367 -18.03 27.91 34.50
N ASP A 368 -17.34 26.93 33.90
CA ASP A 368 -16.76 25.72 34.46
C ASP A 368 -17.68 24.75 35.23
N VAL A 369 -17.98 23.60 34.60
CA VAL A 369 -17.72 22.21 35.04
C VAL A 369 -18.33 21.30 33.97
N ASN A 370 -17.58 20.89 32.94
CA ASN A 370 -17.98 19.73 32.11
C ASN A 370 -16.85 19.13 31.23
N THR A 371 -15.65 18.94 31.76
CA THR A 371 -14.54 18.38 30.97
C THR A 371 -14.65 16.86 30.74
N GLN A 372 -15.58 16.17 31.39
CA GLN A 372 -15.72 14.71 31.25
C GLN A 372 -16.62 14.26 30.09
N SER A 373 -17.52 15.11 29.59
CA SER A 373 -18.38 14.75 28.45
C SER A 373 -17.71 14.92 27.09
N GLU A 374 -16.70 15.80 26.98
CA GLU A 374 -15.98 16.04 25.72
C GLU A 374 -15.02 14.89 25.38
N GLU A 375 -14.40 14.25 26.38
CA GLU A 375 -13.48 13.11 26.16
C GLU A 375 -14.22 11.85 25.66
N GLU A 376 -15.46 11.60 26.10
CA GLU A 376 -16.25 10.44 25.63
C GLU A 376 -16.74 10.62 24.19
N GLU A 377 -17.10 11.84 23.78
CA GLU A 377 -17.53 12.12 22.39
C GLU A 377 -16.36 12.00 21.39
N GLU A 378 -15.15 12.45 21.74
CA GLU A 378 -13.95 12.31 20.90
C GLU A 378 -13.54 10.83 20.70
N GLU A 379 -13.70 9.98 21.73
CA GLU A 379 -13.39 8.55 21.61
C GLU A 379 -14.37 7.77 20.71
N GLU A 380 -15.65 8.15 20.69
CA GLU A 380 -16.66 7.53 19.81
C GLU A 380 -16.45 7.90 18.34
N GLU A 381 -16.07 9.15 18.04
CA GLU A 381 -15.79 9.62 16.67
C GLU A 381 -14.56 8.91 16.07
N GLU A 382 -13.46 8.77 16.83
CA GLU A 382 -12.27 8.04 16.37
C GLU A 382 -12.55 6.54 16.07
N LEU A 383 -13.45 5.92 16.83
CA LEU A 383 -13.80 4.51 16.64
C LEU A 383 -14.60 4.31 15.34
N SER A 384 -15.47 5.28 15.03
CA SER A 384 -16.26 5.31 13.79
C SER A 384 -15.36 5.45 12.56
N ASP A 385 -14.39 6.38 12.58
CA ASP A 385 -13.51 6.66 11.44
C ASP A 385 -12.64 5.45 11.05
N ASN A 386 -12.11 4.74 12.04
CA ASN A 386 -11.36 3.51 11.82
C ASN A 386 -12.22 2.40 11.19
N THR A 387 -13.52 2.39 11.49
CA THR A 387 -14.45 1.37 10.98
C THR A 387 -14.66 1.55 9.47
N GLU A 388 -14.81 2.78 8.99
CA GLU A 388 -14.97 3.06 7.55
C GLU A 388 -13.74 2.63 6.75
N ALA A 389 -12.54 2.98 7.23
CA ALA A 389 -11.28 2.63 6.57
C ALA A 389 -11.06 1.11 6.46
N ILE A 390 -11.43 0.36 7.51
CA ILE A 390 -11.38 -1.12 7.52
C ILE A 390 -12.35 -1.70 6.49
N ILE A 391 -13.58 -1.19 6.43
CA ILE A 391 -14.60 -1.64 5.46
C ILE A 391 -14.13 -1.38 4.03
N LEU A 392 -13.59 -0.18 3.75
CA LEU A 392 -13.05 0.16 2.43
C LEU A 392 -11.83 -0.69 2.06
N ALA A 393 -10.90 -0.93 2.99
CA ALA A 393 -9.76 -1.81 2.78
C ALA A 393 -10.22 -3.24 2.41
N LYS A 394 -11.26 -3.74 3.08
CA LYS A 394 -11.88 -5.03 2.78
C LYS A 394 -12.51 -5.07 1.39
N HIS A 395 -13.30 -4.06 1.03
CA HIS A 395 -13.90 -3.97 -0.29
C HIS A 395 -12.85 -3.92 -1.40
N ILE A 396 -11.77 -3.17 -1.21
CA ILE A 396 -10.68 -3.08 -2.16
C ILE A 396 -9.95 -4.41 -2.31
N ALA A 397 -9.64 -5.10 -1.22
CA ALA A 397 -8.97 -6.40 -1.28
C ALA A 397 -9.83 -7.45 -2.01
N PHE A 398 -11.14 -7.52 -1.73
CA PHE A 398 -12.03 -8.46 -2.41
C PHE A 398 -12.27 -8.11 -3.88
N SER A 399 -12.47 -6.84 -4.21
CA SER A 399 -12.56 -6.43 -5.63
C SER A 399 -11.27 -6.74 -6.39
N PHE A 400 -10.10 -6.56 -5.75
CA PHE A 400 -8.83 -6.97 -6.35
C PHE A 400 -8.79 -8.49 -6.60
N CYS A 401 -9.32 -9.31 -5.69
CA CYS A 401 -9.50 -10.76 -5.91
C CYS A 401 -10.43 -11.05 -7.08
N ASP A 402 -11.58 -10.40 -7.14
CA ASP A 402 -12.60 -10.66 -8.16
C ASP A 402 -12.08 -10.32 -9.57
N ILE A 403 -11.41 -9.17 -9.69
CA ILE A 403 -10.85 -8.68 -10.96
C ILE A 403 -9.67 -9.53 -11.43
N THR A 404 -8.78 -9.95 -10.53
CA THR A 404 -7.58 -10.72 -10.90
C THR A 404 -7.83 -12.24 -10.88
N GLY A 405 -8.88 -12.70 -10.22
CA GLY A 405 -9.17 -14.12 -9.97
C GLY A 405 -8.19 -14.81 -9.01
N ILE A 406 -7.43 -14.07 -8.19
CA ILE A 406 -6.61 -14.68 -7.13
C ILE A 406 -7.50 -15.20 -6.00
N ASN A 407 -7.06 -16.25 -5.30
CA ASN A 407 -7.87 -16.89 -4.26
C ASN A 407 -8.17 -15.88 -3.12
N PRO A 408 -9.45 -15.60 -2.78
CA PRO A 408 -9.82 -14.68 -1.70
C PRO A 408 -9.35 -15.14 -0.30
N GLU A 409 -8.99 -16.41 -0.12
CA GLU A 409 -8.42 -16.92 1.13
C GLU A 409 -7.04 -16.32 1.46
N LEU A 410 -6.35 -15.75 0.45
CA LEU A 410 -5.13 -14.95 0.66
C LEU A 410 -5.38 -13.76 1.60
N PHE A 411 -6.63 -13.30 1.71
CA PHE A 411 -7.07 -12.21 2.57
C PHE A 411 -7.95 -12.69 3.74
N SER A 412 -7.83 -13.95 4.14
CA SER A 412 -8.65 -14.55 5.22
C SER A 412 -8.60 -13.77 6.54
N THR A 413 -7.51 -13.10 6.84
CA THR A 413 -7.36 -12.22 8.02
C THR A 413 -8.28 -11.01 8.00
N ILE A 414 -8.59 -10.48 6.81
CA ILE A 414 -9.52 -9.36 6.66
C ILE A 414 -10.94 -9.79 7.06
N ARG A 415 -11.30 -11.07 6.92
CA ARG A 415 -12.63 -11.57 7.35
C ARG A 415 -12.80 -11.61 8.86
N SER A 416 -11.70 -11.61 9.61
CA SER A 416 -11.72 -11.63 11.08
C SER A 416 -11.82 -10.25 11.72
N TYR A 417 -11.70 -9.20 10.89
CA TYR A 417 -12.03 -7.81 11.23
C TYR A 417 -13.46 -7.52 10.77
#